data_AF-X1G9K8-F1
#
_entry.id   AF-X1G9K8-F1
#
_cell.length_a   1.000
_cell.length_b   1.000
_cell.length_c   1.000
_cell.angle_alpha   90.00
_cell.angle_beta   90.00
_cell.angle_gamma   90.00
#
_symmetry.space_group_name_H-M   'P 1'
#
loop_
_entity.id
_entity.type
_entity.pdbx_description
1 polymer ?
#
loop_
_entity_poly.entity_id
_entity_poly.type
_entity_poly.pdbx_seq_one_letter_code
_entity_poly.pdbx_strand_id
1 'polypeptide(L)'
;MKKKTLLMTALAIIGLTTFILPNLLAFDPPMAGGKWWLRPAIKDKLQLTLDQTEKINKIWIEHRKRIIDTRGEIEKTYLDLESLMAQPTVDKQEAYQLAERLGQLHAQQAEQRIKITIDIRQELSVEQFEKLKGLRAELAKGLREKGPRKEKR
;
A
#
# COMPACT_ATOMS: atom_id res chain seq x y z
N MET A 1 -38.89 -32.07 -1.19
CA MET A 1 -37.45 -32.13 -0.82
C MET A 1 -36.64 -30.99 -1.46
N LYS A 2 -36.93 -29.71 -1.18
CA LYS A 2 -36.20 -28.56 -1.78
C LYS A 2 -35.94 -27.45 -0.74
N LYS A 3 -35.20 -27.74 0.34
CA LYS A 3 -34.84 -26.74 1.36
C LYS A 3 -33.36 -26.73 1.76
N LYS A 4 -32.49 -27.54 1.14
CA LYS A 4 -31.07 -27.64 1.55
C LYS A 4 -30.07 -26.91 0.66
N THR A 5 -30.48 -26.36 -0.49
CA THR A 5 -29.56 -25.72 -1.44
C THR A 5 -29.45 -24.20 -1.31
N LEU A 6 -30.27 -23.55 -0.47
CA LEU A 6 -30.28 -22.07 -0.38
C LEU A 6 -29.37 -21.49 0.72
N LEU A 7 -28.78 -22.31 1.59
CA LEU A 7 -27.99 -21.81 2.73
C LEU A 7 -26.47 -21.75 2.46
N MET A 8 -25.98 -22.38 1.39
CA MET A 8 -24.54 -22.42 1.07
C MET A 8 -24.05 -21.30 0.15
N THR A 9 -24.94 -20.46 -0.39
CA THR A 9 -24.53 -19.37 -1.28
C THR A 9 -24.26 -18.04 -0.56
N ALA A 10 -24.49 -17.96 0.76
CA ALA A 10 -24.30 -16.73 1.52
C ALA A 10 -22.86 -16.53 2.05
N LEU A 11 -22.00 -17.54 2.01
CA LEU A 11 -20.61 -17.46 2.51
C LEU A 11 -19.57 -17.14 1.42
N ALA A 12 -19.94 -17.17 0.14
CA ALA A 12 -19.02 -16.92 -0.96
C ALA A 12 -18.96 -15.46 -1.45
N ILE A 13 -19.72 -14.54 -0.85
CA ILE A 13 -19.80 -13.14 -1.30
C ILE A 13 -18.94 -12.18 -0.45
N ILE A 14 -18.45 -12.62 0.72
CA ILE A 14 -17.56 -11.79 1.55
C ILE A 14 -16.11 -11.81 1.03
N GLY A 15 -15.74 -12.81 0.21
CA GLY A 15 -14.39 -12.94 -0.35
C GLY A 15 -14.07 -12.08 -1.58
N LEU A 16 -15.06 -11.42 -2.20
CA LEU A 16 -14.86 -10.71 -3.48
C LEU A 16 -14.89 -9.17 -3.38
N THR A 17 -15.25 -8.60 -2.22
CA THR A 17 -15.27 -7.14 -2.03
C THR A 17 -13.98 -6.57 -1.42
N THR A 18 -13.08 -7.41 -0.91
CA THR A 18 -11.80 -6.98 -0.34
C THR A 18 -10.70 -6.74 -1.38
N PHE A 19 -10.91 -7.13 -2.64
CA PHE A 19 -9.90 -6.95 -3.69
C PHE A 19 -9.92 -5.56 -4.36
N ILE A 20 -10.90 -4.69 -4.04
CA ILE A 20 -10.97 -3.32 -4.57
C ILE A 20 -11.35 -2.32 -3.47
N LEU A 21 -10.67 -2.38 -2.32
CA LEU A 21 -10.52 -1.18 -1.50
C LEU A 21 -9.17 -0.57 -1.83
N PRO A 22 -9.09 0.46 -2.68
CA PRO A 22 -7.87 1.22 -2.81
C PRO A 22 -7.68 1.92 -1.47
N ASN A 23 -6.70 1.46 -0.69
CA ASN A 23 -5.85 2.31 0.13
C ASN A 23 -6.55 3.39 0.98
N LEU A 24 -7.78 3.19 1.47
CA LEU A 24 -8.51 4.24 2.19
C LEU A 24 -7.80 4.66 3.49
N LEU A 25 -6.92 3.78 4.00
CA LEU A 25 -6.01 4.04 5.11
C LEU A 25 -4.52 3.91 4.72
N ALA A 26 -4.19 3.68 3.45
CA ALA A 26 -2.80 3.77 3.05
C ALA A 26 -2.46 5.25 2.96
N PHE A 27 -1.75 5.75 3.97
CA PHE A 27 -0.84 6.85 3.74
C PHE A 27 -0.01 6.44 2.52
N ASP A 28 -0.29 7.07 1.38
CA ASP A 28 0.54 7.03 0.20
C ASP A 28 1.42 8.26 0.36
N PRO A 29 2.59 8.13 1.03
CA PRO A 29 3.44 9.26 1.30
C PRO A 29 3.60 10.04 0.00
N PRO A 30 3.65 11.39 0.06
CA PRO A 30 3.79 12.20 -1.14
C PRO A 30 4.95 11.72 -2.02
N MET A 31 5.95 11.06 -1.42
CA MET A 31 7.16 10.47 -2.00
C MET A 31 7.00 9.11 -2.70
N ALA A 32 5.94 8.36 -2.46
CA ALA A 32 5.81 6.95 -2.83
C ALA A 32 4.99 6.67 -4.10
N GLY A 33 4.74 7.70 -4.92
CA GLY A 33 4.10 7.55 -6.23
C GLY A 33 5.00 6.83 -7.25
N GLY A 34 5.05 5.50 -7.19
CA GLY A 34 5.83 4.65 -8.09
C GLY A 34 7.31 5.00 -8.18
N LYS A 35 8.01 4.49 -9.21
CA LYS A 35 9.44 4.73 -9.44
C LYS A 35 9.72 6.08 -10.13
N TRP A 36 9.35 7.19 -9.50
CA TRP A 36 9.46 8.52 -10.12
C TRP A 36 10.90 8.93 -10.47
N TRP A 37 11.91 8.44 -9.73
CA TRP A 37 13.33 8.72 -9.98
C TRP A 37 13.86 8.12 -11.29
N LEU A 38 13.12 7.15 -11.87
CA LEU A 38 13.44 6.57 -13.18
C LEU A 38 12.81 7.33 -14.35
N ARG A 39 11.93 8.32 -14.07
CA ARG A 39 11.31 9.12 -15.14
C ARG A 39 12.34 10.13 -15.65
N PRO A 40 12.71 10.13 -16.95
CA PRO A 40 13.74 11.03 -17.47
C PRO A 40 13.49 12.50 -17.11
N ALA A 41 12.26 12.99 -17.34
CA ALA A 41 11.88 14.36 -17.01
C ALA A 41 12.03 14.74 -15.53
N ILE A 42 11.90 13.80 -14.59
CA ILE A 42 12.10 14.07 -13.16
C ILE A 42 13.59 13.95 -12.81
N LYS A 43 14.26 12.92 -13.32
CA LYS A 43 15.69 12.70 -13.14
C LYS A 43 16.51 13.90 -13.59
N ASP A 44 16.23 14.43 -14.78
CA ASP A 44 16.94 15.57 -15.37
C ASP A 44 16.65 16.86 -14.60
N LYS A 45 15.38 17.11 -14.24
CA LYS A 45 15.01 18.27 -13.44
C LYS A 45 15.69 18.24 -12.07
N LEU A 46 15.75 17.10 -11.41
CA LEU A 46 16.39 16.97 -10.10
C LEU A 46 17.92 16.79 -10.18
N GLN A 47 18.46 16.66 -11.39
CA GLN A 47 19.88 16.38 -11.64
C GLN A 47 20.37 15.19 -10.79
N LEU A 48 19.57 14.12 -10.72
CA LEU A 48 19.94 12.94 -9.94
C LEU A 48 21.17 12.28 -10.56
N THR A 49 22.20 12.07 -9.74
CA THR A 49 23.37 11.32 -10.17
C THR A 49 23.02 9.84 -10.38
N LEU A 50 23.89 9.11 -11.09
CA LEU A 50 23.74 7.67 -11.24
C LEU A 50 23.73 6.96 -9.88
N ASP A 51 24.69 7.32 -9.01
CA ASP A 51 24.82 6.79 -7.65
C ASP A 51 23.55 7.04 -6.81
N GLN A 52 23.01 8.27 -6.80
CA GLN A 52 21.75 8.57 -6.10
C GLN A 52 20.58 7.73 -6.66
N THR A 53 20.50 7.58 -7.98
CA THR A 53 19.44 6.80 -8.63
C THR A 53 19.51 5.32 -8.23
N GLU A 54 20.71 4.75 -8.18
CA GLU A 54 20.94 3.36 -7.79
C GLU A 54 20.62 3.13 -6.32
N LYS A 55 21.07 4.02 -5.41
CA LYS A 55 20.75 3.98 -3.98
C LYS A 55 19.25 4.03 -3.72
N ILE A 56 18.55 5.00 -4.32
CA ILE A 56 17.09 5.13 -4.20
C ILE A 56 16.39 3.85 -4.72
N ASN A 57 16.82 3.31 -5.86
CA ASN A 57 16.23 2.08 -6.40
C ASN A 57 16.48 0.87 -5.49
N LYS A 58 17.67 0.75 -4.89
CA LYS A 58 18.01 -0.31 -3.93
C LYS A 58 17.12 -0.22 -2.68
N ILE A 59 17.03 0.96 -2.06
CA ILE A 59 16.14 1.23 -0.91
C ILE A 59 14.70 0.82 -1.26
N TRP A 60 14.20 1.24 -2.42
CA TRP A 60 12.85 0.90 -2.85
C TRP A 60 12.61 -0.61 -2.95
N ILE A 61 13.54 -1.34 -3.58
CA ILE A 61 13.44 -2.79 -3.74
C ILE A 61 13.45 -3.48 -2.38
N GLU A 62 14.35 -3.10 -1.48
CA GLU A 62 14.47 -3.71 -0.16
C GLU A 62 13.20 -3.53 0.69
N HIS A 63 12.63 -2.33 0.73
CA HIS A 63 11.36 -2.11 1.43
C HIS A 63 10.19 -2.81 0.75
N ARG A 64 10.16 -2.86 -0.59
CA ARG A 64 9.08 -3.56 -1.31
C ARG A 64 9.08 -5.05 -1.02
N LYS A 65 10.24 -5.69 -0.91
CA LYS A 65 10.35 -7.09 -0.46
C LYS A 65 9.72 -7.27 0.92
N ARG A 66 10.11 -6.45 1.90
CA ARG A 66 9.53 -6.49 3.26
C ARG A 66 8.01 -6.28 3.28
N ILE A 67 7.48 -5.37 2.46
CA ILE A 67 6.04 -5.15 2.33
C ILE A 67 5.32 -6.37 1.74
N ILE A 68 5.93 -7.05 0.76
CA ILE A 68 5.40 -8.29 0.17
C ILE A 68 5.40 -9.40 1.23
N ASP A 69 6.50 -9.57 1.95
CA ASP A 69 6.62 -10.58 3.01
C ASP A 69 5.55 -10.36 4.09
N THR A 70 5.42 -9.12 4.59
CA THR A 70 4.40 -8.75 5.59
C THR A 70 2.98 -8.99 5.08
N ARG A 71 2.72 -8.73 3.79
CA ARG A 71 1.42 -9.02 3.18
C ARG A 71 1.14 -10.52 3.15
N GLY A 72 2.12 -11.33 2.80
CA GLY A 72 2.00 -12.79 2.85
C GLY A 72 1.69 -13.28 4.26
N GLU A 73 2.31 -12.71 5.30
CA GLU A 73 2.02 -13.04 6.69
C GLU A 73 0.60 -12.63 7.13
N ILE A 74 0.11 -11.47 6.66
CA ILE A 74 -1.28 -11.06 6.88
C ILE A 74 -2.24 -12.08 6.27
N GLU A 75 -2.00 -12.46 5.00
CA GLU A 75 -2.84 -13.41 4.27
C GLU A 75 -2.85 -14.78 4.97
N LYS A 76 -1.69 -15.29 5.42
CA LYS A 76 -1.60 -16.53 6.21
C LYS A 76 -2.36 -16.43 7.53
N THR A 77 -2.20 -15.34 8.28
CA THR A 77 -2.87 -15.17 9.58
C THR A 77 -4.40 -15.10 9.41
N TYR A 78 -4.90 -14.52 8.32
CA TYR A 78 -6.33 -14.58 7.99
C TYR A 78 -6.79 -16.01 7.68
N LEU A 79 -5.99 -16.81 6.95
CA LEU A 79 -6.32 -18.22 6.68
C LEU A 79 -6.33 -19.05 7.97
N ASP A 80 -5.40 -18.81 8.88
CA ASP A 80 -5.36 -19.47 10.18
C ASP A 80 -6.61 -19.13 11.00
N LEU A 81 -7.02 -17.86 10.99
CA LEU A 81 -8.26 -17.43 11.64
C LEU A 81 -9.50 -18.06 10.99
N GLU A 82 -9.57 -18.13 9.66
CA GLU A 82 -10.65 -18.82 8.95
C GLU A 82 -10.72 -20.30 9.34
N SER A 83 -9.57 -20.98 9.38
CA SER A 83 -9.48 -22.38 9.80
C SER A 83 -9.95 -22.60 11.23
N LEU A 84 -9.54 -21.73 12.16
CA LEU A 84 -9.97 -21.76 13.56
C LEU A 84 -11.49 -21.57 13.68
N MET A 85 -12.05 -20.60 12.96
CA MET A 85 -13.48 -20.29 13.00
C MET A 85 -14.36 -21.38 12.36
N ALA A 86 -13.80 -22.21 11.50
CA ALA A 86 -14.49 -23.34 10.87
C ALA A 86 -14.59 -24.58 11.79
N GLN A 87 -13.92 -24.58 12.94
CA GLN A 87 -13.97 -25.69 13.89
C GLN A 87 -15.34 -25.78 14.61
N PRO A 88 -15.79 -26.99 15.04
CA PRO A 88 -17.05 -27.15 15.77
C PRO A 88 -17.12 -26.35 17.08
N THR A 89 -15.97 -26.12 17.70
CA THR A 89 -15.80 -25.25 18.87
C THR A 89 -14.66 -24.29 18.62
N VAL A 90 -14.89 -23.00 18.80
CA VAL A 90 -13.88 -21.96 18.59
C VAL A 90 -13.11 -21.70 19.88
N ASP A 91 -11.78 -21.82 19.82
CA ASP A 91 -10.91 -21.30 20.87
C ASP A 91 -10.87 -19.77 20.80
N LYS A 92 -11.51 -19.12 21.77
CA LYS A 92 -11.58 -17.65 21.84
C LYS A 92 -10.21 -17.02 22.08
N GLN A 93 -9.37 -17.67 22.87
CA GLN A 93 -8.06 -17.11 23.21
C GLN A 93 -7.15 -17.12 21.98
N GLU A 94 -7.14 -18.21 21.23
CA GLU A 94 -6.39 -18.31 19.97
C GLU A 94 -6.90 -17.28 18.95
N ALA A 95 -8.22 -17.12 18.81
CA ALA A 95 -8.80 -16.14 17.89
C ALA A 95 -8.36 -14.70 18.22
N TYR A 96 -8.30 -14.34 19.51
CA TYR A 96 -7.82 -13.03 19.94
C TYR A 96 -6.32 -12.84 19.73
N GLN A 97 -5.51 -13.88 19.88
CA GLN A 97 -4.08 -13.83 19.56
C GLN A 97 -3.84 -13.60 18.06
N LEU A 98 -4.59 -14.28 17.19
CA LEU A 98 -4.54 -14.05 15.74
C LEU A 98 -4.99 -12.62 15.36
N ALA A 99 -6.03 -12.10 16.01
CA ALA A 99 -6.48 -10.72 15.81
C ALA A 99 -5.41 -9.69 16.25
N GLU A 100 -4.77 -9.91 17.39
CA GLU A 100 -3.65 -9.07 17.83
C GLU A 100 -2.49 -9.12 16.83
N ARG A 101 -2.14 -10.32 16.35
CA ARG A 101 -1.10 -10.51 15.34
C ARG A 101 -1.40 -9.76 14.05
N LEU A 102 -2.65 -9.80 13.56
CA LEU A 102 -3.09 -9.00 12.41
C LEU A 102 -2.89 -7.50 12.65
N GLY A 103 -3.27 -7.00 13.84
CA GLY A 103 -3.03 -5.61 14.23
C GLY A 103 -1.56 -5.22 14.16
N GLN A 104 -0.67 -6.06 14.70
CA GLN A 104 0.77 -5.85 14.65
C GLN A 104 1.32 -5.85 13.21
N LEU A 105 0.88 -6.79 12.38
CA LEU A 105 1.31 -6.89 10.98
C LEU A 105 0.86 -5.66 10.15
N HIS A 106 -0.35 -5.16 10.38
CA HIS A 106 -0.80 -3.92 9.75
C HIS A 106 0.01 -2.70 10.20
N ALA A 107 0.35 -2.60 11.49
CA ALA A 107 1.23 -1.56 12.01
C ALA A 107 2.63 -1.64 11.37
N GLN A 108 3.21 -2.84 11.28
CA GLN A 108 4.49 -3.07 10.61
C GLN A 108 4.43 -2.67 9.13
N GLN A 109 3.34 -2.98 8.43
CA GLN A 109 3.18 -2.59 7.03
C GLN A 109 3.13 -1.06 6.87
N ALA A 110 2.42 -0.34 7.75
CA ALA A 110 2.38 1.12 7.75
C ALA A 110 3.77 1.70 8.04
N GLU A 111 4.48 1.15 9.02
CA GLU A 111 5.84 1.56 9.37
C GLU A 111 6.79 1.41 8.17
N GLN A 112 6.76 0.27 7.45
CA GLN A 112 7.60 0.07 6.25
C GLN A 112 7.32 1.11 5.15
N ARG A 113 6.06 1.53 4.97
CA ARG A 113 5.67 2.58 4.01
C ARG A 113 6.19 3.96 4.41
N ILE A 114 6.32 4.22 5.70
CA ILE A 114 6.92 5.47 6.19
C ILE A 114 8.44 5.42 6.04
N LYS A 115 9.08 4.31 6.45
CA LYS A 115 10.55 4.14 6.38
C LYS A 115 11.08 4.29 4.96
N ILE A 116 10.48 3.64 3.96
CA ILE A 116 10.90 3.79 2.55
C ILE A 116 10.89 5.26 2.09
N THR A 117 9.97 6.07 2.60
CA THR A 117 9.88 7.49 2.26
C THR A 117 10.97 8.31 2.94
N ILE A 118 11.24 8.03 4.21
CA ILE A 118 12.30 8.67 4.98
C ILE A 118 13.65 8.34 4.36
N ASP A 119 13.90 7.06 4.05
CA ASP A 119 15.18 6.60 3.52
C ASP A 119 15.43 7.18 2.12
N ILE A 120 14.42 7.21 1.24
CA ILE A 120 14.53 7.90 -0.06
C ILE A 120 14.73 9.41 0.11
N ARG A 121 14.12 10.05 1.12
CA ARG A 121 14.32 11.49 1.38
C ARG A 121 15.76 11.80 1.73
N GLN A 122 16.42 10.93 2.48
CA GLN A 122 17.79 11.11 2.95
C GLN A 122 18.81 11.05 1.80
N GLU A 123 18.48 10.39 0.69
CA GLU A 123 19.31 10.37 -0.52
C GLU A 123 19.22 11.66 -1.36
N LEU A 124 18.27 12.56 -1.06
CA LEU A 124 18.08 13.81 -1.77
C LEU A 124 18.68 14.99 -0.99
N SER A 125 19.32 15.92 -1.70
CA SER A 125 19.65 17.21 -1.13
C SER A 125 18.39 17.99 -0.74
N VAL A 126 18.54 19.01 0.11
CA VAL A 126 17.42 19.90 0.47
C VAL A 126 16.83 20.57 -0.78
N GLU A 127 17.69 21.05 -1.69
CA GLU A 127 17.27 21.67 -2.94
C GLU A 127 16.52 20.69 -3.86
N GLN A 128 17.05 19.47 -4.04
CA GLN A 128 16.40 18.43 -4.84
C GLN A 128 15.00 18.10 -4.28
N PHE A 129 14.86 18.06 -2.96
CA PHE A 129 13.58 17.80 -2.33
C PHE A 129 12.58 18.95 -2.52
N GLU A 130 12.98 20.20 -2.33
CA GLU A 130 12.09 21.34 -2.57
C GLU A 130 11.64 21.38 -4.04
N LYS A 131 12.55 21.11 -4.98
CA LYS A 131 12.21 21.00 -6.40
C LYS A 131 11.22 19.88 -6.67
N LEU A 132 11.41 18.71 -6.04
CA LEU A 132 10.48 17.59 -6.15
C LEU A 132 9.08 17.93 -5.62
N LYS A 133 8.97 18.69 -4.52
CA LYS A 133 7.66 19.19 -4.03
C LYS A 133 6.99 20.09 -5.06
N GLY A 134 7.72 21.03 -5.66
CA GLY A 134 7.20 21.92 -6.71
C GLY A 134 6.64 21.14 -7.90
N LEU A 135 7.40 20.16 -8.39
CA LEU A 135 6.96 19.30 -9.51
C LEU A 135 5.67 18.53 -9.22
N ARG A 136 5.46 18.13 -7.97
CA ARG A 136 4.22 17.47 -7.55
C ARG A 136 3.04 18.43 -7.45
N ALA A 137 3.26 19.63 -6.94
CA ALA A 137 2.22 20.65 -6.88
C ALA A 137 1.72 21.02 -8.29
N GLU A 138 2.63 21.15 -9.26
CA GLU A 138 2.30 21.36 -10.67
C GLU A 138 1.47 20.20 -11.25
N LEU A 139 1.89 18.95 -11.00
CA LEU A 139 1.18 17.77 -11.46
C LEU A 139 -0.24 17.69 -10.88
N ALA A 140 -0.38 17.95 -9.57
CA ALA A 140 -1.67 17.95 -8.89
C ALA A 140 -2.60 19.03 -9.45
N LYS A 141 -2.08 20.23 -9.72
CA LYS A 141 -2.83 21.33 -10.35
C LYS A 141 -3.30 20.95 -11.75
N GLY A 142 -2.42 20.37 -12.58
CA GLY A 142 -2.76 19.95 -13.94
C GLY A 142 -3.83 18.85 -13.98
N LEU A 143 -3.85 17.93 -13.01
CA LEU A 143 -4.93 16.93 -12.88
C LEU A 143 -6.26 17.56 -12.50
N ARG A 144 -6.25 18.59 -11.63
CA ARG A 144 -7.47 19.30 -11.22
C ARG A 144 -8.07 20.13 -12.37
N GLU A 145 -7.23 20.73 -13.22
CA GLU A 145 -7.65 21.51 -14.38
C GLU A 145 -8.16 20.66 -15.54
N LYS A 146 -7.69 19.41 -15.66
CA LYS A 146 -8.14 18.42 -16.66
C LYS A 146 -9.31 17.54 -16.20
N GLY A 147 -9.79 17.72 -14.96
CA GLY A 147 -11.03 17.07 -14.49
C GLY A 147 -12.24 17.45 -15.36
N PRO A 148 -13.35 16.70 -15.30
CA PRO A 148 -14.45 16.85 -16.24
C PRO A 148 -14.86 18.32 -16.31
N ARG A 149 -14.62 18.92 -17.48
CA ARG A 149 -15.02 20.29 -17.80
C ARG A 149 -16.49 20.33 -17.47
N LYS A 150 -16.89 21.07 -16.42
CA LYS A 150 -18.29 21.27 -16.10
C LYS A 150 -18.91 21.83 -17.37
N GLU A 151 -19.63 20.97 -18.08
CA GLU A 151 -20.40 21.31 -19.26
C GLU A 151 -21.39 22.34 -18.75
N LYS A 152 -21.11 23.61 -19.08
CA LYS A 152 -21.95 24.73 -18.68
C LYS A 152 -23.29 24.49 -19.37
N ARG A 153 -24.26 23.98 -18.60
CA ARG A 153 -25.69 24.09 -18.92
C ARG A 153 -26.10 25.54 -18.90
#